data_AF-A0A1B6ER57-F1
#
_entry.id   AF-A0A1B6ER57-F1
#
_cell.length_a   1.000
_cell.length_b   1.000
_cell.length_c   1.000
_cell.angle_alpha   90.00
_cell.angle_beta   90.00
_cell.angle_gamma   90.00
#
_symmetry.space_group_name_H-M   'P 1'
#
loop_
_entity.id
_entity.type
_entity.pdbx_description
1 polymer ?
#
loop_
_entity_poly.entity_id
_entity_poly.type
_entity_poly.pdbx_seq_one_letter_code
_entity_poly.pdbx_strand_id
1 'polypeptide(L)'
;MDASGNLRSYCSESNFFTALQTISEDISVVGLAPIANYDGRNPVPVIVSLVNTVWTLLQHRQKLVDSKRDLELRITVLSENLNHSEDKLKKQERIFHCNKNILLKERNMVKLLEQEKSEALAKCKSFKQEAQEQKQQLKSRESQFKFEFQRQSNEIASLQGKLRKILSKERGEKWKDPIVNLSKGKSPEEHNRLACMEDMYKKSINRFSLINVCTLFSNLLIL
;
A
#
# COMPACT_ATOMS: atom_id res chain seq x y z
N MET A 1 -55.73 24.51 -50.84
CA MET A 1 -54.45 25.02 -51.38
C MET A 1 -54.06 24.13 -52.54
N ASP A 2 -53.98 24.66 -53.75
CA ASP A 2 -53.48 23.92 -54.90
C ASP A 2 -51.95 23.91 -54.85
N ALA A 3 -51.33 22.80 -55.21
CA ALA A 3 -49.90 22.51 -55.01
C ALA A 3 -48.89 23.40 -55.79
N SER A 4 -49.32 24.55 -56.32
CA SER A 4 -48.55 25.41 -57.23
C SER A 4 -48.31 26.84 -56.71
N GLY A 5 -48.60 27.14 -55.43
CA GLY A 5 -48.05 28.32 -54.73
C GLY A 5 -48.41 29.69 -55.32
N ASN A 6 -49.45 29.77 -56.15
CA ASN A 6 -49.82 31.02 -56.83
C ASN A 6 -50.77 31.84 -55.93
N LEU A 7 -50.21 32.79 -55.15
CA LEU A 7 -50.96 33.64 -54.20
C LEU A 7 -52.11 34.45 -54.84
N ARG A 8 -52.16 34.57 -56.18
CA ARG A 8 -53.19 35.33 -56.90
C ARG A 8 -54.59 34.71 -56.89
N SER A 9 -54.76 33.49 -56.37
CA SER A 9 -56.03 32.75 -56.46
C SER A 9 -56.75 32.53 -55.12
N TYR A 10 -56.07 32.65 -53.96
CA TYR A 10 -56.64 32.18 -52.69
C TYR A 10 -57.67 33.14 -52.07
N CYS A 11 -57.57 34.45 -52.33
CA CYS A 11 -58.55 35.43 -51.89
C CYS A 11 -58.70 36.54 -52.95
N SER A 12 -59.78 36.45 -53.70
CA SER A 12 -60.20 37.35 -54.78
C SER A 12 -61.69 37.69 -54.58
N GLU A 13 -62.20 38.69 -55.30
CA GLU A 13 -63.61 39.11 -55.15
C GLU A 13 -64.62 37.96 -55.35
N SER A 14 -64.31 37.01 -56.25
CA SER A 14 -65.20 35.89 -56.57
C SER A 14 -65.18 34.74 -55.54
N ASN A 15 -64.15 34.66 -54.67
CA ASN A 15 -64.01 33.57 -53.70
C ASN A 15 -63.75 34.03 -52.26
N PHE A 16 -63.94 35.32 -51.99
CA PHE A 16 -63.72 35.93 -50.68
C PHE A 16 -64.45 35.21 -49.53
N PHE A 17 -65.72 34.86 -49.72
CA PHE A 17 -66.51 34.19 -48.68
C PHE A 17 -65.97 32.80 -48.34
N THR A 18 -65.65 32.00 -49.36
CA THR A 18 -65.07 30.67 -49.19
C THR A 18 -63.70 30.74 -48.53
N ALA A 19 -62.86 31.71 -48.93
CA ALA A 19 -61.56 31.95 -48.33
C ALA A 19 -61.66 32.34 -46.86
N LEU A 20 -62.58 33.25 -46.52
CA LEU A 20 -62.82 33.69 -45.15
C LEU A 20 -63.30 32.53 -44.25
N GLN A 21 -64.22 31.71 -44.76
CA GLN A 21 -64.71 30.53 -44.06
C GLN A 21 -63.57 29.53 -43.82
N THR A 22 -62.76 29.24 -44.85
CA THR A 22 -61.61 28.32 -44.73
C THR A 22 -60.62 28.80 -43.66
N ILE A 23 -60.28 30.11 -43.67
CA ILE A 23 -59.38 30.70 -42.66
C ILE A 23 -60.00 30.60 -41.25
N SER A 24 -61.31 30.82 -41.11
CA SER A 24 -62.02 30.70 -39.83
C SER A 24 -62.02 29.27 -39.28
N GLU A 25 -62.20 28.28 -40.15
CA GLU A 25 -62.12 26.85 -39.81
C GLU A 25 -60.70 26.48 -39.37
N ASP A 26 -59.68 26.89 -40.14
CA ASP A 26 -58.27 26.65 -39.82
C ASP A 26 -57.87 27.27 -38.45
N ILE A 27 -58.32 28.49 -38.17
CA ILE A 27 -58.11 29.18 -36.89
C ILE A 27 -58.76 28.40 -35.74
N SER A 28 -59.96 27.87 -35.97
CA SER A 28 -60.69 27.08 -34.97
C SER A 28 -60.01 25.74 -34.67
N VAL A 29 -59.42 25.08 -35.67
CA VAL A 29 -58.63 23.85 -35.50
C VAL A 29 -57.42 24.08 -34.60
N VAL A 30 -56.80 25.27 -34.68
CA VAL A 30 -55.68 25.67 -33.81
C VAL A 30 -56.17 26.12 -32.41
N GLY A 31 -57.48 26.05 -32.14
CA GLY A 31 -58.08 26.36 -30.85
C GLY A 31 -58.30 27.86 -30.61
N LEU A 32 -58.29 28.67 -31.67
CA LEU A 32 -58.57 30.11 -31.60
C LEU A 32 -60.03 30.40 -31.98
N ALA A 33 -60.52 31.58 -31.60
CA ALA A 33 -61.90 31.97 -31.91
C ALA A 33 -62.10 32.13 -33.43
N PRO A 34 -63.21 31.61 -34.00
CA PRO A 34 -63.53 31.76 -35.41
C PRO A 34 -63.67 33.23 -35.81
N ILE A 35 -63.46 33.52 -37.10
CA ILE A 35 -63.58 34.88 -37.60
C ILE A 35 -65.05 35.30 -37.64
N ALA A 36 -65.33 36.57 -37.34
CA ALA A 36 -66.67 37.12 -37.49
C ALA A 36 -67.21 36.94 -38.91
N ASN A 37 -68.50 36.60 -39.04
CA ASN A 37 -69.15 36.45 -40.33
C ASN A 37 -69.23 37.79 -41.07
N TYR A 38 -68.92 37.78 -42.37
CA TYR A 38 -69.09 38.95 -43.23
C TYR A 38 -70.52 39.06 -43.75
N ASP A 39 -71.17 40.21 -43.52
CA ASP A 39 -72.56 40.48 -43.93
C ASP A 39 -72.68 41.10 -45.35
N GLY A 40 -71.56 41.23 -46.07
CA GLY A 40 -71.52 41.83 -47.40
C GLY A 40 -71.53 43.37 -47.42
N ARG A 41 -71.65 44.05 -46.26
CA ARG A 41 -71.77 45.51 -46.19
C ARG A 41 -70.73 46.15 -45.28
N ASN A 42 -70.46 45.56 -44.12
CA ASN A 42 -69.52 46.11 -43.15
C ASN A 42 -68.36 45.14 -42.89
N PRO A 43 -67.14 45.43 -43.39
CA PRO A 43 -65.98 44.57 -43.17
C PRO A 43 -65.35 44.75 -41.78
N VAL A 44 -65.75 45.75 -41.00
CA VAL A 44 -65.09 46.10 -39.72
C VAL A 44 -65.07 44.93 -38.72
N PRO A 45 -66.15 44.16 -38.48
CA PRO A 45 -66.11 43.03 -37.55
C PRO A 45 -65.12 41.94 -37.98
N VAL A 46 -65.03 41.67 -39.27
CA VAL A 46 -64.11 40.69 -39.86
C VAL A 46 -62.66 41.14 -39.66
N ILE A 47 -62.36 42.42 -39.95
CA ILE A 47 -61.03 43.00 -39.77
C ILE A 47 -60.62 42.96 -38.30
N VAL A 48 -61.50 43.38 -37.38
CA VAL A 48 -61.23 43.35 -35.93
C VAL A 48 -60.94 41.93 -35.44
N SER A 49 -61.74 40.97 -35.88
CA SER A 49 -61.56 39.57 -35.52
C SER A 49 -60.24 39.00 -36.07
N LEU A 50 -59.88 39.29 -37.32
CA LEU A 50 -58.59 38.93 -37.92
C LEU A 50 -57.40 39.54 -37.16
N VAL A 51 -57.46 40.84 -36.84
CA VAL A 51 -56.40 41.53 -36.10
C VAL A 51 -56.21 40.92 -34.71
N ASN A 52 -57.32 40.64 -34.00
CA ASN A 52 -57.26 39.99 -32.69
C ASN A 52 -56.68 38.57 -32.77
N THR A 53 -57.03 37.82 -33.81
CA THR A 53 -56.46 36.47 -34.01
C THR A 53 -54.96 36.54 -34.30
N VAL A 54 -54.53 37.45 -35.18
CA VAL A 54 -53.10 37.67 -35.46
C VAL A 54 -52.35 38.08 -34.19
N TRP A 55 -52.92 38.97 -33.39
CA TRP A 55 -52.33 39.36 -32.11
C TRP A 55 -52.16 38.17 -31.17
N THR A 56 -53.19 37.35 -30.99
CA THR A 56 -53.10 36.13 -30.16
C THR A 56 -52.04 35.16 -30.68
N LEU A 57 -51.97 34.96 -32.00
CA LEU A 57 -50.94 34.13 -32.63
C LEU A 57 -49.52 34.66 -32.36
N LEU A 58 -49.33 35.99 -32.44
CA LEU A 58 -48.03 36.62 -32.12
C LEU A 58 -47.65 36.39 -30.65
N GLN A 59 -48.61 36.51 -29.73
CA GLN A 59 -48.39 36.24 -28.31
C GLN A 59 -48.05 34.77 -28.05
N HIS A 60 -48.75 33.83 -28.68
CA HIS A 60 -48.44 32.41 -28.59
C HIS A 60 -47.05 32.08 -29.16
N ARG A 61 -46.71 32.66 -30.32
CA ARG A 61 -45.37 32.51 -30.91
C ARG A 61 -44.29 32.99 -29.95
N GLN A 62 -44.48 34.14 -29.33
CA GLN A 62 -43.52 34.68 -28.37
C GLN A 62 -43.34 33.74 -27.17
N LYS A 63 -44.44 33.26 -26.58
CA LYS A 63 -44.40 32.28 -25.48
C LYS A 63 -43.68 30.99 -25.86
N LEU A 64 -43.91 30.47 -27.08
CA LEU A 64 -43.22 29.27 -27.57
C LEU A 64 -41.73 29.51 -27.75
N VAL A 65 -41.34 30.67 -28.28
CA VAL A 65 -39.93 31.06 -28.43
C VAL A 65 -39.25 31.17 -27.06
N ASP A 66 -39.91 31.80 -26.09
CA ASP A 66 -39.36 31.95 -24.74
C ASP A 66 -39.26 30.59 -24.02
N SER A 67 -40.28 29.74 -24.15
CA SER A 67 -40.24 28.37 -23.62
C SER A 67 -39.15 27.52 -24.27
N LYS A 68 -38.94 27.67 -25.59
CA LYS A 68 -37.86 26.98 -26.31
C LYS A 68 -36.49 27.40 -25.76
N ARG A 69 -36.26 28.71 -25.57
CA ARG A 69 -35.00 29.21 -25.00
C ARG A 69 -34.76 28.69 -23.58
N ASP A 70 -35.78 28.64 -22.73
CA ASP A 70 -35.68 28.09 -21.38
C ASP A 70 -35.30 26.60 -21.41
N LEU A 71 -35.93 25.82 -22.29
CA LEU A 71 -35.59 24.39 -22.46
C LEU A 71 -34.16 24.19 -22.99
N GLU A 72 -33.72 24.98 -23.97
CA GLU A 72 -32.34 24.93 -24.49
C GLU A 72 -31.32 25.23 -23.39
N LEU A 73 -31.60 26.21 -22.52
CA LEU A 73 -30.74 26.54 -21.39
C LEU A 73 -30.70 25.39 -20.37
N ARG A 74 -31.85 24.80 -20.01
CA ARG A 74 -31.91 23.65 -19.11
C ARG A 74 -31.16 22.44 -19.67
N ILE A 75 -31.30 22.16 -20.97
CA ILE A 75 -30.56 21.08 -21.64
C ILE A 75 -29.06 21.33 -21.54
N THR A 76 -28.61 22.56 -21.79
CA THR A 76 -27.19 22.93 -21.68
C THR A 76 -26.67 22.69 -20.27
N VAL A 77 -27.36 23.19 -19.24
CA VAL A 77 -26.98 23.01 -17.83
C VAL A 77 -26.96 21.54 -17.44
N LEU A 78 -27.97 20.76 -17.82
CA LEU A 78 -28.01 19.32 -17.52
C LEU A 78 -26.89 18.55 -18.24
N SER A 79 -26.57 18.93 -19.48
CA SER A 79 -25.48 18.32 -20.25
C SER A 79 -24.12 18.60 -19.61
N GLU A 80 -23.87 19.84 -19.16
CA GLU A 80 -22.65 20.20 -18.43
C GLU A 80 -22.53 19.44 -17.10
N ASN A 81 -23.63 19.33 -16.35
CA ASN A 81 -23.66 18.58 -15.09
C ASN A 81 -23.40 17.09 -15.30
N LEU A 82 -23.94 16.51 -16.37
CA LEU A 82 -23.70 15.12 -16.74
C LEU A 82 -22.22 14.91 -17.07
N ASN A 83 -21.65 15.74 -17.95
CA ASN A 83 -20.23 15.69 -18.31
C ASN A 83 -19.32 15.80 -17.08
N HIS A 84 -19.61 16.75 -16.18
CA HIS A 84 -18.86 16.92 -14.94
C HIS A 84 -18.95 15.66 -14.04
N SER A 85 -20.12 15.05 -13.95
CA SER A 85 -20.34 13.84 -13.16
C SER A 85 -19.61 12.63 -13.73
N GLU A 86 -19.62 12.47 -15.06
CA GLU A 86 -18.85 11.42 -15.75
C GLU A 86 -17.34 11.58 -15.56
N ASP A 87 -16.82 12.80 -15.65
CA ASP A 87 -15.41 13.08 -15.42
C ASP A 87 -15.00 12.78 -13.97
N LYS A 88 -15.85 13.14 -13.01
CA LYS A 88 -15.66 12.81 -11.59
C LYS A 88 -15.65 11.30 -11.37
N LEU A 89 -16.55 10.57 -12.02
CA LEU A 89 -16.62 9.10 -11.95
C LEU A 89 -15.35 8.47 -12.52
N LYS A 90 -14.93 8.86 -13.73
CA LYS A 90 -13.67 8.40 -14.36
C LYS A 90 -12.45 8.69 -13.49
N LYS A 91 -12.44 9.81 -12.77
CA LYS A 91 -11.37 10.13 -11.81
C LYS A 91 -11.40 9.19 -10.60
N GLN A 92 -12.58 8.92 -10.03
CA GLN A 92 -12.73 7.98 -8.91
C GLN A 92 -12.32 6.55 -9.29
N GLU A 93 -12.70 6.09 -10.49
CA GLU A 93 -12.29 4.78 -10.99
C GLU A 93 -10.77 4.66 -11.11
N ARG A 94 -10.10 5.67 -11.68
CA ARG A 94 -8.64 5.72 -11.76
C ARG A 94 -7.98 5.65 -10.39
N ILE A 95 -8.50 6.40 -9.41
CA ILE A 95 -8.02 6.35 -8.02
C ILE A 95 -8.24 4.96 -7.41
N PHE A 96 -9.42 4.38 -7.60
CA PHE A 96 -9.75 3.05 -7.10
C PHE A 96 -8.80 1.99 -7.67
N HIS A 97 -8.55 1.99 -8.98
CA HIS A 97 -7.61 1.08 -9.63
C HIS A 97 -6.18 1.27 -9.14
N CYS A 98 -5.74 2.52 -8.95
CA CYS A 98 -4.43 2.82 -8.38
C CYS A 98 -4.29 2.24 -6.96
N ASN A 99 -5.26 2.51 -6.09
CA ASN A 99 -5.27 2.02 -4.71
C ASN A 99 -5.32 0.49 -4.66
N LYS A 100 -6.12 -0.16 -5.53
CA LYS A 100 -6.16 -1.62 -5.63
C LYS A 100 -4.78 -2.19 -5.99
N ASN A 101 -4.06 -1.56 -6.93
CA ASN A 101 -2.72 -1.99 -7.31
C ASN A 101 -1.70 -1.79 -6.18
N ILE A 102 -1.79 -0.70 -5.42
CA ILE A 102 -0.95 -0.45 -4.24
C ILE A 102 -1.19 -1.53 -3.19
N LEU A 103 -2.46 -1.79 -2.84
CA LEU A 103 -2.83 -2.82 -1.86
C LEU A 103 -2.37 -4.23 -2.29
N LEU A 104 -2.42 -4.55 -3.59
CA LEU A 104 -1.89 -5.81 -4.11
C LEU A 104 -0.37 -5.91 -3.94
N LYS A 105 0.36 -4.82 -4.21
CA LYS A 105 1.82 -4.77 -4.00
C LYS A 105 2.17 -4.93 -2.53
N GLU A 106 1.50 -4.21 -1.64
CA GLU A 106 1.71 -4.33 -0.19
C GLU A 106 1.42 -5.75 0.29
N ARG A 107 0.31 -6.35 -0.15
CA ARG A 107 -0.03 -7.73 0.21
C ARG A 107 1.02 -8.74 -0.27
N ASN A 108 1.59 -8.54 -1.44
CA ASN A 108 2.66 -9.40 -1.95
C ASN A 108 3.97 -9.20 -1.17
N MET A 109 4.29 -7.95 -0.80
CA MET A 109 5.45 -7.63 0.03
C MET A 109 5.35 -8.27 1.41
N VAL A 110 4.17 -8.20 2.05
CA VAL A 110 3.95 -8.87 3.35
C VAL A 110 4.16 -10.38 3.26
N LYS A 111 3.65 -11.04 2.20
CA LYS A 111 3.88 -12.47 2.00
C LYS A 111 5.37 -12.81 1.84
N LEU A 112 6.12 -11.98 1.11
CA LEU A 112 7.56 -12.17 0.93
C LEU A 112 8.30 -12.05 2.26
N LEU A 113 7.98 -11.02 3.05
CA LEU A 113 8.55 -10.83 4.38
C LEU A 113 8.18 -11.97 5.35
N GLU A 114 6.97 -12.50 5.28
CA GLU A 114 6.56 -13.67 6.06
C GLU A 114 7.37 -14.92 5.68
N GLN A 115 7.62 -15.12 4.39
CA GLN A 115 8.46 -16.21 3.90
C GLN A 115 9.90 -16.05 4.41
N GLU A 116 10.52 -14.89 4.22
CA GLU A 116 11.89 -14.62 4.69
C GLU A 116 12.00 -14.80 6.21
N LYS A 117 11.02 -14.32 6.97
CA LYS A 117 10.95 -14.52 8.42
C LYS A 117 10.91 -15.99 8.78
N SER A 118 10.11 -16.79 8.07
CA SER A 118 10.00 -18.23 8.32
C SER A 118 11.33 -18.97 8.03
N GLU A 119 12.00 -18.61 6.96
CA GLU A 119 13.31 -19.16 6.56
C GLU A 119 14.40 -18.78 7.56
N ALA A 120 14.44 -17.51 7.98
CA ALA A 120 15.37 -17.03 9.00
C ALA A 120 15.14 -17.75 10.35
N LEU A 121 13.89 -17.98 10.72
CA LEU A 121 13.54 -18.71 11.96
C LEU A 121 13.94 -20.18 11.88
N ALA A 122 13.77 -20.83 10.73
CA ALA A 122 14.24 -22.19 10.51
C ALA A 122 15.78 -22.28 10.62
N LYS A 123 16.49 -21.35 9.98
CA LYS A 123 17.96 -21.27 10.05
C LYS A 123 18.45 -21.01 11.48
N CYS A 124 17.79 -20.13 12.23
CA CYS A 124 18.11 -19.86 13.64
C CYS A 124 17.93 -21.10 14.52
N LYS A 125 16.86 -21.89 14.31
CA LYS A 125 16.67 -23.17 15.01
C LYS A 125 17.81 -24.16 14.71
N SER A 126 18.23 -24.26 13.45
CA SER A 126 19.37 -25.09 13.04
C SER A 126 20.65 -24.68 13.77
N PHE A 127 21.01 -23.39 13.75
CA PHE A 127 22.20 -22.90 14.45
C PHE A 127 22.13 -23.10 15.97
N LYS A 128 20.95 -22.95 16.57
CA LYS A 128 20.77 -23.24 18.00
C LYS A 128 21.05 -24.71 18.32
N GLN A 129 20.60 -25.63 17.46
CA GLN A 129 20.86 -27.05 17.64
C GLN A 129 22.36 -27.37 17.49
N GLU A 130 23.00 -26.86 16.43
CA GLU A 130 24.43 -27.06 16.20
C GLU A 130 25.28 -26.51 17.36
N ALA A 131 24.94 -25.31 17.85
CA ALA A 131 25.61 -24.72 19.01
C ALA A 131 25.43 -25.57 20.28
N GLN A 132 24.27 -26.21 20.46
CA GLN A 132 24.02 -27.10 21.58
C GLN A 132 24.84 -28.40 21.46
N GLU A 133 24.96 -28.97 20.27
CA GLU A 133 25.78 -30.14 19.99
C GLU A 133 27.27 -29.85 20.25
N GLN A 134 27.78 -28.73 19.73
CA GLN A 134 29.16 -28.29 20.00
C GLN A 134 29.42 -28.06 21.50
N LYS A 135 28.46 -27.45 22.21
CA LYS A 135 28.54 -27.28 23.66
C LYS A 135 28.62 -28.62 24.40
N GLN A 136 27.88 -29.64 23.96
CA GLN A 136 27.95 -30.98 24.54
C GLN A 136 29.31 -31.64 24.28
N GLN A 137 29.83 -31.54 23.05
CA GLN A 137 31.15 -32.06 22.70
C GLN A 137 32.27 -31.41 23.53
N LEU A 138 32.22 -30.09 23.72
CA LEU A 138 33.18 -29.37 24.56
C LEU A 138 33.13 -29.83 26.01
N LYS A 139 31.93 -29.98 26.60
CA LYS A 139 31.78 -30.52 27.96
C LYS A 139 32.36 -31.93 28.10
N SER A 140 32.15 -32.77 27.09
CA SER A 140 32.71 -34.12 27.05
C SER A 140 34.25 -34.08 27.02
N ARG A 141 34.83 -33.24 26.15
CA ARG A 141 36.29 -33.05 26.06
C ARG A 141 36.88 -32.49 27.34
N GLU A 142 36.22 -31.51 27.96
CA GLU A 142 36.65 -30.93 29.24
C GLU A 142 36.68 -32.00 30.34
N SER A 143 35.64 -32.84 30.41
CA SER A 143 35.58 -33.95 31.38
C SER A 143 36.69 -34.97 31.16
N GLN A 144 36.95 -35.33 29.89
CA GLN A 144 38.04 -36.23 29.52
C GLN A 144 39.41 -35.65 29.87
N PHE A 145 39.64 -34.37 29.55
CA PHE A 145 40.87 -33.68 29.89
C PHE A 145 41.09 -33.62 31.40
N LYS A 146 40.05 -33.30 32.17
CA LYS A 146 40.11 -33.27 33.64
C LYS A 146 40.47 -34.64 34.22
N PHE A 147 39.90 -35.71 33.67
CA PHE A 147 40.23 -37.08 34.07
C PHE A 147 41.68 -37.44 33.77
N GLU A 148 42.15 -37.21 32.54
CA GLU A 148 43.53 -37.47 32.13
C GLU A 148 44.53 -36.63 32.94
N PHE A 149 44.23 -35.35 33.16
CA PHE A 149 45.04 -34.47 33.98
C PHE A 149 45.14 -34.99 35.43
N GLN A 150 44.04 -35.44 36.02
CA GLN A 150 44.06 -36.03 37.36
C GLN A 150 44.86 -37.33 37.39
N ARG A 151 44.73 -38.18 36.36
CA ARG A 151 45.50 -39.42 36.23
C ARG A 151 47.00 -39.14 36.18
N GLN A 152 47.42 -38.22 35.32
CA GLN A 152 48.82 -37.80 35.20
C GLN A 152 49.33 -37.16 36.49
N SER A 153 48.53 -36.30 37.13
CA SER A 153 48.88 -35.68 38.42
C SER A 153 49.12 -36.73 39.51
N ASN A 154 48.27 -37.75 39.59
CA ASN A 154 48.43 -38.88 40.53
C ASN A 154 49.68 -39.71 40.21
N GLU A 155 49.99 -39.92 38.92
CA GLU A 155 51.19 -40.64 38.48
C GLU A 155 52.48 -39.87 38.83
N ILE A 156 52.50 -38.56 38.56
CA ILE A 156 53.60 -37.66 38.96
C ILE A 156 53.80 -37.72 40.48
N ALA A 157 52.72 -37.61 41.27
CA ALA A 157 52.80 -37.70 42.72
C ALA A 157 53.37 -39.05 43.19
N SER A 158 52.97 -40.15 42.55
CA SER A 158 53.50 -41.50 42.80
C SER A 158 54.99 -41.61 42.49
N LEU A 159 55.42 -41.10 41.33
CA LEU A 159 56.83 -41.08 40.92
C LEU A 159 57.67 -40.21 41.84
N GLN A 160 57.20 -39.02 42.22
CA GLN A 160 57.84 -38.16 43.22
C GLN A 160 57.95 -38.86 44.57
N GLY A 161 56.95 -39.66 44.96
CA GLY A 161 57.01 -40.49 46.17
C GLY A 161 58.07 -41.59 46.10
N LYS A 162 58.17 -42.30 44.97
CA LYS A 162 59.22 -43.31 44.72
C LYS A 162 60.61 -42.69 44.70
N LEU A 163 60.77 -41.55 44.03
CA LEU A 163 62.02 -40.79 43.97
C LEU A 163 62.48 -40.40 45.37
N ARG A 164 61.58 -39.84 46.20
CA ARG A 164 61.90 -39.53 47.61
C ARG A 164 62.41 -40.75 48.37
N LYS A 165 61.75 -41.90 48.24
CA LYS A 165 62.19 -43.15 48.89
C LYS A 165 63.56 -43.64 48.41
N ILE A 166 63.88 -43.51 47.12
CA ILE A 166 65.19 -43.86 46.56
C ILE A 166 66.26 -42.92 47.12
N LEU A 167 66.02 -41.61 47.05
CA LEU A 167 66.94 -40.59 47.58
C LEU A 167 67.17 -40.75 49.09
N SER A 168 66.17 -41.21 49.86
CA SER A 168 66.31 -41.54 51.28
C SER A 168 67.05 -42.86 51.55
N LYS A 169 67.06 -43.80 50.59
CA LYS A 169 67.78 -45.08 50.71
C LYS A 169 69.24 -45.00 50.25
N GLU A 170 69.55 -44.17 49.25
CA GLU A 170 70.93 -43.94 48.77
C GLU A 170 71.73 -43.01 49.69
N ARG A 171 71.08 -42.17 50.50
CA ARG A 171 71.75 -41.30 51.46
C ARG A 171 71.47 -41.72 52.89
N GLY A 172 72.35 -42.56 53.44
CA GLY A 172 72.60 -42.55 54.87
C GLY A 172 73.03 -41.14 55.29
N GLU A 173 72.32 -40.58 56.25
CA GLU A 173 72.54 -39.30 56.95
C GLU A 173 73.14 -38.10 56.19
N LYS A 174 72.41 -36.98 56.27
CA LYS A 174 72.77 -35.60 55.86
C LYS A 174 72.47 -35.25 54.39
N TRP A 175 71.20 -34.96 54.14
CA TRP A 175 70.87 -33.80 53.31
C TRP A 175 70.05 -32.85 54.17
N LYS A 176 70.69 -31.75 54.61
CA LYS A 176 69.96 -30.56 55.01
C LYS A 176 69.32 -30.02 53.73
N ASP A 177 68.00 -29.86 53.77
CA ASP A 177 67.22 -29.19 52.75
C ASP A 177 67.87 -27.86 52.34
N PRO A 178 68.06 -27.59 51.04
CA PRO A 178 67.97 -26.25 50.50
C PRO A 178 66.54 -25.92 50.02
N ILE A 179 65.54 -26.77 50.31
CA ILE A 179 64.17 -26.62 49.78
C ILE A 179 63.12 -26.69 50.92
N VAL A 180 63.41 -26.06 52.06
CA VAL A 180 62.39 -25.70 53.06
C VAL A 180 61.97 -24.22 52.92
N ASN A 181 62.24 -23.61 51.75
CA ASN A 181 61.67 -22.32 51.35
C ASN A 181 61.03 -22.37 49.95
N LEU A 182 60.26 -23.42 49.65
CA LEU A 182 59.29 -23.39 48.53
C LEU A 182 57.84 -23.67 48.97
N SER A 183 57.56 -23.58 50.27
CA SER A 183 56.22 -23.19 50.70
C SER A 183 56.14 -21.67 50.65
N LYS A 184 55.27 -21.16 49.76
CA LYS A 184 54.94 -19.74 49.48
C LYS A 184 55.77 -19.08 48.39
N GLY A 185 55.41 -19.40 47.16
CA GLY A 185 55.81 -18.63 45.99
C GLY A 185 55.52 -19.41 44.72
N LYS A 186 54.26 -19.41 44.27
CA LYS A 186 54.01 -19.61 42.84
C LYS A 186 54.91 -18.59 42.14
N SER A 187 55.85 -19.05 41.32
CA SER A 187 56.74 -18.16 40.59
C SER A 187 55.91 -17.06 39.92
N PRO A 188 56.29 -15.77 40.04
CA PRO A 188 55.60 -14.68 39.35
C PRO A 188 55.43 -14.94 37.86
N GLU A 189 56.31 -15.73 37.25
CA GLU A 189 56.27 -16.09 35.84
C GLU A 189 55.17 -17.09 35.48
N GLU A 190 54.83 -18.05 36.33
CA GLU A 190 53.74 -19.00 36.06
C GLU A 190 52.37 -18.32 36.24
N HIS A 191 52.24 -17.44 37.24
CA HIS A 191 51.02 -16.68 37.44
C HIS A 191 50.82 -15.63 36.34
N ASN A 192 51.89 -14.98 35.87
CA ASN A 192 51.84 -14.08 34.72
C ASN A 192 51.55 -14.81 33.40
N ARG A 193 52.06 -16.04 33.21
CA ARG A 193 51.72 -16.85 32.02
C ARG A 193 50.25 -17.30 32.02
N LEU A 194 49.72 -17.71 33.17
CA LEU A 194 48.30 -18.04 33.29
C LEU A 194 47.43 -16.79 33.08
N ALA A 195 47.76 -15.66 33.71
CA ALA A 195 47.02 -14.41 33.55
C ALA A 195 47.06 -13.89 32.11
N CYS A 196 48.21 -14.02 31.42
CA CYS A 196 48.34 -13.66 30.01
C CYS A 196 47.51 -14.56 29.09
N MET A 197 47.48 -15.88 29.35
CA MET A 197 46.59 -16.79 28.62
C MET A 197 45.12 -16.49 28.89
N GLU A 198 44.75 -16.21 30.14
CA GLU A 198 43.38 -15.90 30.53
C GLU A 198 42.89 -14.58 29.93
N ASP A 199 43.77 -13.57 29.84
CA ASP A 199 43.50 -12.30 29.16
C ASP A 199 43.38 -12.47 27.63
N MET A 200 44.21 -13.32 27.01
CA MET A 200 44.06 -13.68 25.60
C MET A 200 42.73 -14.42 25.35
N TYR A 201 42.34 -15.36 26.19
CA TYR A 201 41.06 -16.08 26.05
C TYR A 201 39.87 -15.13 26.21
N LYS A 202 39.90 -14.22 27.20
CA LYS A 202 38.86 -13.18 27.36
C LYS A 202 38.78 -12.24 26.16
N LYS A 203 39.92 -11.76 25.64
CA LYS A 203 39.96 -10.93 24.42
C LYS A 203 39.44 -11.66 23.19
N SER A 204 39.71 -12.96 23.07
CA SER A 204 39.23 -13.79 21.96
C SER A 204 37.71 -13.97 22.00
N ILE A 205 37.16 -14.26 23.19
CA ILE A 205 35.71 -14.38 23.41
C ILE A 205 35.00 -13.04 23.17
N ASN A 206 35.59 -11.93 23.64
CA ASN A 206 35.03 -10.59 23.40
C ASN A 206 35.10 -10.17 21.92
N ARG A 207 36.14 -10.56 21.17
CA ARG A 207 36.17 -10.35 19.71
C ARG A 207 35.11 -11.17 19.01
N PHE A 208 34.91 -12.43 19.40
CA PHE A 208 33.85 -13.27 18.85
C PHE A 208 32.44 -12.73 19.16
N SER A 209 32.22 -12.21 20.36
CA SER A 209 30.93 -11.60 20.71
C SER A 209 30.69 -10.28 19.96
N LEU A 210 31.70 -9.42 19.82
CA LEU A 210 31.57 -8.18 19.04
C LEU A 210 31.35 -8.45 17.55
N ILE A 211 32.07 -9.39 16.95
CA ILE A 211 31.94 -9.70 15.52
C ILE A 211 30.56 -10.29 15.21
N ASN A 212 30.02 -11.15 16.09
CA ASN A 212 28.66 -11.68 15.92
C ASN A 212 27.59 -10.60 16.11
N VAL A 213 27.77 -9.66 17.05
CA VAL A 213 26.81 -8.55 17.24
C VAL A 213 26.87 -7.57 16.07
N CYS A 214 28.06 -7.23 15.57
CA CYS A 214 28.21 -6.36 14.40
C CYS A 214 27.66 -7.00 13.13
N THR A 215 27.88 -8.29 12.89
CA THR A 215 27.33 -8.99 11.71
C THR A 215 25.81 -9.18 11.80
N LEU A 216 25.25 -9.37 12.99
CA LEU A 216 23.79 -9.37 13.18
C LEU A 216 23.17 -7.99 12.93
N PHE A 217 23.81 -6.89 13.35
CA PHE A 217 23.32 -5.53 13.10
C PHE A 217 23.51 -5.08 11.65
N SER A 218 24.61 -5.44 10.99
CA SER A 218 24.82 -5.12 9.57
C SER A 218 23.82 -5.82 8.65
N ASN A 219 23.35 -7.01 9.00
CA ASN A 219 22.31 -7.72 8.25
C ASN A 219 20.89 -7.22 8.54
N LEU A 220 20.67 -6.47 9.63
CA LEU A 220 19.39 -5.86 10.00
C LEU A 220 19.21 -4.43 9.47
N LEU A 221 20.30 -3.76 9.04
CA LEU A 221 20.28 -2.41 8.49
C LEU A 221 20.20 -2.35 6.95
N ILE A 222 20.19 -3.51 6.28
CA ILE A 222 20.12 -3.65 4.80
C ILE A 222 18.73 -4.13 4.34
N LEU A 223 17.80 -4.39 5.25
CA LEU A 223 16.36 -4.63 5.00
C LEU A 223 15.55 -3.38 5.37
#